data_AF-A0A2V9ZWM8-F1
#
_entry.id   AF-A0A2V9ZWM8-F1
#
_cell.length_a   1.000
_cell.length_b   1.000
_cell.length_c   1.000
_cell.angle_alpha   90.00
_cell.angle_beta   90.00
_cell.angle_gamma   90.00
#
_symmetry.space_group_name_H-M   'P 1'
#
loop_
_entity.id
_entity.type
_entity.pdbx_description
1 polymer ?
#
loop_
_entity_poly.entity_id
_entity_poly.type
_entity_poly.pdbx_seq_one_letter_code
_entity_poly.pdbx_strand_id
1 'polypeptide(L)'
;NSICGCAAGRMRPAVRLALQNSIRPDNMVTVFAGQDKEATERARSYFTGYPPSSPSIGILRNAKLVYMMQRSDIETREAVDIADDLKAAFDKFCGKPAPATR
;
A
#
# COMPACT_ATOMS: atom_id res chain seq x y z
N ASN A 1 -2.40 -7.90 -2.65
CA ASN A 1 -3.72 -8.33 -3.15
C ASN A 1 -4.24 -9.51 -2.33
N SER A 2 -5.54 -9.80 -2.40
CA SER A 2 -6.19 -10.92 -1.70
C SER A 2 -7.49 -11.32 -2.41
N ILE A 3 -7.97 -12.53 -2.17
CA ILE A 3 -9.24 -13.03 -2.71
C ILE A 3 -10.47 -12.47 -1.95
N CYS A 4 -10.28 -11.87 -0.76
CA CYS A 4 -11.40 -11.41 0.06
C CYS A 4 -12.26 -10.34 -0.65
N GLY A 5 -13.55 -10.29 -0.28
CA GLY A 5 -14.47 -9.24 -0.74
C GLY A 5 -13.99 -7.82 -0.44
N CYS A 6 -13.31 -7.62 0.70
CA CYS A 6 -12.66 -6.36 1.06
C CYS A 6 -11.61 -5.89 0.02
N ALA A 7 -10.86 -6.82 -0.58
CA ALA A 7 -9.88 -6.48 -1.60
C ALA A 7 -10.56 -6.10 -2.92
N ALA A 8 -11.71 -6.70 -3.23
CA ALA A 8 -12.50 -6.40 -4.42
C ALA A 8 -13.27 -5.08 -4.32
N GLY A 9 -14.05 -4.91 -3.26
CA GLY A 9 -14.98 -3.78 -3.13
C GLY A 9 -14.34 -2.50 -2.59
N ARG A 10 -13.18 -2.59 -1.91
CA ARG A 10 -12.61 -1.45 -1.17
C ARG A 10 -11.18 -1.15 -1.59
N MET A 11 -10.24 -2.05 -1.29
CA MET A 11 -8.81 -1.79 -1.50
C MET A 11 -8.46 -1.51 -2.98
N ARG A 12 -8.83 -2.39 -3.91
CA ARG A 12 -8.45 -2.22 -5.33
C ARG A 12 -9.04 -0.95 -5.96
N PRO A 13 -10.33 -0.64 -5.78
CA PRO A 13 -10.90 0.65 -6.20
C PRO A 13 -10.18 1.84 -5.55
N ALA A 14 -9.90 1.78 -4.24
CA ALA A 14 -9.22 2.85 -3.52
C ALA A 14 -7.82 3.13 -4.06
N VAL A 15 -7.02 2.09 -4.30
CA VAL A 15 -5.69 2.24 -4.91
C VAL A 15 -5.81 2.87 -6.30
N ARG A 16 -6.76 2.42 -7.14
CA ARG A 16 -6.98 3.01 -8.46
C ARG A 16 -7.32 4.49 -8.40
N LEU A 17 -8.13 4.91 -7.42
CA LEU A 17 -8.48 6.31 -7.19
C LEU A 17 -7.29 7.12 -6.65
N ALA A 18 -6.53 6.57 -5.70
CA ALA A 18 -5.35 7.21 -5.14
C ALA A 18 -4.27 7.46 -6.20
N LEU A 19 -4.13 6.53 -7.16
CA LEU A 19 -3.23 6.67 -8.31
C LEU A 19 -3.66 7.73 -9.32
N GLN A 20 -4.78 8.43 -9.11
CA GLN A 20 -5.10 9.63 -9.89
C GLN A 20 -4.41 10.89 -9.32
N ASN A 21 -3.83 10.83 -8.12
CA ASN A 21 -3.13 11.95 -7.49
C ASN A 21 -1.99 12.51 -8.35
N SER A 22 -1.59 13.76 -8.15
CA SER A 22 -0.43 14.30 -8.88
C SER A 22 0.90 13.71 -8.40
N ILE A 23 1.03 13.47 -7.09
CA ILE A 23 2.19 12.83 -6.48
C ILE A 23 1.90 11.33 -6.33
N ARG A 24 2.81 10.50 -6.85
CA ARG A 24 2.66 9.05 -6.90
C ARG A 24 4.00 8.37 -6.59
N PRO A 25 3.98 7.12 -6.10
CA PRO A 25 5.19 6.32 -5.97
C PRO A 25 5.80 6.01 -7.35
N ASP A 26 7.13 5.94 -7.42
CA ASP A 26 7.85 5.62 -8.66
C ASP A 26 7.56 4.19 -9.15
N ASN A 27 7.42 3.25 -8.21
CA ASN A 27 7.15 1.85 -8.49
C ASN A 27 5.87 1.41 -7.80
N MET A 28 5.04 0.67 -8.54
CA MET A 28 3.81 0.08 -8.06
C MET A 28 3.86 -1.42 -8.28
N VAL A 29 3.91 -2.18 -7.19
CA VAL A 29 4.01 -3.64 -7.22
C VAL A 29 2.92 -4.25 -6.37
N THR A 30 2.50 -5.46 -6.73
CA THR A 30 1.52 -6.24 -5.95
C THR A 30 1.94 -7.69 -5.88
N VAL A 31 1.64 -8.31 -4.74
CA VAL A 31 1.74 -9.76 -4.52
C VAL A 31 0.36 -10.28 -4.15
N PHE A 32 0.04 -11.52 -4.51
CA PHE A 32 -1.28 -12.09 -4.25
C PHE A 32 -1.25 -13.05 -3.06
N ALA A 33 -1.74 -12.59 -1.91
CA ALA A 33 -1.76 -13.41 -0.70
C ALA A 33 -2.64 -14.66 -0.90
N GLY A 34 -2.05 -15.84 -0.68
CA GLY A 34 -2.69 -17.14 -0.83
C GLY A 34 -2.47 -17.82 -2.19
N GLN A 35 -2.19 -17.04 -3.24
CA GLN A 35 -1.86 -17.58 -4.58
C GLN A 35 -0.34 -17.61 -4.77
N ASP A 36 0.35 -16.50 -4.48
CA ASP A 36 1.81 -16.37 -4.61
C ASP A 36 2.47 -16.37 -3.23
N LYS A 37 2.64 -17.54 -2.62
CA LYS A 37 3.12 -17.65 -1.22
C LYS A 37 4.51 -17.06 -1.04
N GLU A 38 5.50 -17.51 -1.82
CA GLU A 38 6.90 -17.06 -1.70
C GLU A 38 7.05 -15.56 -1.96
N ALA A 39 6.38 -15.02 -2.99
CA ALA A 39 6.39 -13.60 -3.28
C ALA A 39 5.74 -12.78 -2.15
N THR A 40 4.64 -13.29 -1.58
CA THR A 40 3.95 -12.64 -0.46
C THR A 40 4.82 -12.63 0.80
N GLU A 41 5.50 -13.74 1.12
CA GLU A 41 6.42 -13.84 2.26
C GLU A 41 7.62 -12.91 2.08
N ARG A 42 8.20 -12.86 0.88
CA ARG A 42 9.28 -11.91 0.57
C ARG A 42 8.83 -10.46 0.68
N ALA A 43 7.63 -10.11 0.25
CA ALA A 43 7.11 -8.76 0.44
C ALA A 43 6.91 -8.42 1.93
N ARG A 44 6.40 -9.39 2.71
CA ARG A 44 6.17 -9.23 4.16
C ARG A 44 7.46 -9.05 4.96
N SER A 45 8.61 -9.55 4.50
CA SER A 45 9.89 -9.32 5.19
C SER A 45 10.29 -7.85 5.24
N TYR A 46 9.79 -7.02 4.31
CA TYR A 46 9.97 -5.58 4.34
C TYR A 46 8.98 -4.85 5.26
N PHE A 47 7.89 -5.50 5.68
CA PHE A 47 6.82 -4.92 6.50
C PHE A 47 7.06 -5.12 7.99
N THR A 48 8.23 -4.68 8.46
CA THR A 48 8.66 -4.89 9.85
C THR A 48 7.76 -4.13 10.83
N GLY A 49 7.45 -4.76 11.97
CA GLY A 49 6.63 -4.15 13.03
C GLY A 49 5.11 -4.30 12.87
N TYR A 50 4.65 -4.97 11.81
CA TYR A 50 3.22 -5.19 11.57
C TYR A 50 2.89 -6.68 11.45
N PRO A 51 1.78 -7.15 12.05
CA PRO A 51 1.33 -8.51 11.84
C PRO A 51 0.90 -8.73 10.39
N PRO A 52 1.09 -9.95 9.84
CA PRO A 52 0.68 -10.24 8.47
C PRO A 52 -0.85 -10.17 8.35
N SER A 53 -1.36 -9.26 7.51
CA SER A 53 -2.77 -9.13 7.17
C SER A 53 -2.98 -9.13 5.65
N SER A 54 -4.21 -9.34 5.20
CA SER A 54 -4.57 -9.18 3.78
C SER A 54 -6.04 -8.80 3.61
N PRO A 55 -6.38 -7.86 2.71
CA PRO A 55 -5.50 -6.96 1.97
C PRO A 55 -4.72 -6.02 2.89
N SER A 56 -3.55 -5.57 2.44
CA SER A 56 -2.75 -4.54 3.09
C SER A 56 -1.96 -3.76 2.04
N ILE A 57 -1.62 -2.51 2.34
CA ILE A 57 -0.85 -1.62 1.46
C ILE A 57 0.32 -1.04 2.24
N GLY A 58 1.53 -1.16 1.70
CA GLY A 58 2.73 -0.55 2.26
C GLY A 58 3.37 0.41 1.27
N ILE A 59 3.86 1.56 1.76
CA ILE A 59 4.74 2.45 0.99
C ILE A 59 6.15 2.25 1.52
N LEU A 60 7.08 1.98 0.59
CA LEU A 60 8.49 1.84 0.91
C LEU A 60 9.29 3.00 0.34
N ARG A 61 10.28 3.45 1.09
CA ARG A 61 11.31 4.39 0.64
C ARG A 61 12.67 3.81 0.95
N ASN A 62 13.52 3.66 -0.06
CA ASN A 62 14.84 3.02 0.06
C ASN A 62 14.76 1.65 0.78
N ALA A 63 13.83 0.80 0.34
CA ALA A 63 13.54 -0.53 0.91
C ALA A 63 13.08 -0.54 2.39
N LYS A 64 12.78 0.63 2.98
CA LYS A 64 12.22 0.73 4.34
C LYS A 64 10.74 1.09 4.29
N LEU A 65 9.93 0.40 5.08
CA LEU A 65 8.51 0.71 5.24
C LEU A 65 8.34 2.08 5.92
N VAL A 66 7.64 3.00 5.26
CA VAL A 66 7.37 4.36 5.79
C VAL A 66 5.89 4.60 6.07
N TYR A 67 5.02 3.79 5.48
CA TYR A 67 3.58 3.82 5.71
C TYR A 67 3.01 2.42 5.53
N MET A 68 2.06 2.04 6.38
CA MET A 68 1.36 0.76 6.31
C MET A 68 -0.11 0.96 6.61
N MET A 69 -0.96 0.39 5.75
CA MET A 69 -2.39 0.28 5.94
C MET A 69 -2.75 -1.21 6.01
N GLN A 70 -3.30 -1.61 7.16
CA GLN A 70 -3.63 -3.01 7.44
C GLN A 70 -5.06 -3.34 7.00
N ARG A 71 -5.39 -4.63 7.03
CA ARG A 71 -6.75 -5.08 6.74
C ARG A 71 -7.80 -4.40 7.63
N SER A 72 -7.50 -4.22 8.92
CA SER A 72 -8.39 -3.57 9.90
C SER A 72 -8.79 -2.16 9.47
N ASP A 73 -7.87 -1.44 8.82
CA ASP A 73 -8.12 -0.10 8.30
C ASP A 73 -8.98 -0.16 7.04
N ILE A 74 -8.83 -1.20 6.22
CA ILE A 74 -9.52 -1.34 4.93
C ILE A 74 -10.93 -1.91 5.07
N GLU A 75 -11.14 -2.88 5.95
CA GLU A 75 -12.34 -3.73 5.94
C GLU A 75 -13.61 -3.04 6.44
N THR A 76 -13.47 -1.90 7.11
CA THR A 76 -14.58 -1.09 7.66
C THR A 76 -14.81 0.22 6.91
N ARG A 77 -13.85 0.68 6.10
CA ARG A 77 -13.90 1.97 5.37
C ARG A 77 -14.39 1.81 3.93
N GLU A 78 -14.87 2.92 3.37
CA GLU A 78 -15.24 2.99 1.96
C GLU A 78 -14.03 3.28 1.06
N ALA A 79 -14.14 2.95 -0.23
CA ALA A 79 -13.02 3.07 -1.16
C ALA A 79 -12.52 4.52 -1.31
N VAL A 80 -13.40 5.51 -1.19
CA VAL A 80 -13.03 6.94 -1.28
C VAL A 80 -12.20 7.37 -0.08
N ASP A 81 -12.61 7.01 1.14
CA ASP A 81 -11.87 7.34 2.36
C ASP A 81 -10.48 6.71 2.37
N ILE A 82 -10.39 5.45 1.92
CA ILE A 82 -9.11 4.75 1.79
C ILE A 82 -8.25 5.44 0.74
N ALA A 83 -8.84 5.88 -0.37
CA ALA A 83 -8.11 6.58 -1.44
C ALA A 83 -7.53 7.90 -0.92
N ASP A 84 -8.29 8.69 -0.17
CA ASP A 84 -7.84 9.99 0.32
C ASP A 84 -6.71 9.88 1.34
N ASP A 85 -6.74 8.86 2.21
CA ASP A 85 -5.63 8.53 3.11
C ASP A 85 -4.37 8.11 2.33
N LEU A 86 -4.53 7.29 1.29
CA LEU A 86 -3.42 6.93 0.40
C LEU A 86 -2.85 8.14 -0.35
N LYS A 87 -3.69 9.07 -0.82
CA LYS A 87 -3.22 10.31 -1.46
C LYS A 87 -2.41 11.15 -0.48
N ALA A 88 -2.92 11.34 0.74
CA ALA A 88 -2.20 12.06 1.79
C ALA A 88 -0.86 11.39 2.12
N ALA A 89 -0.82 10.06 2.16
CA ALA A 89 0.42 9.31 2.33
C ALA A 89 1.38 9.50 1.14
N PHE A 90 0.88 9.51 -0.11
CA PHE A 90 1.71 9.79 -1.28
C PHE A 90 2.29 11.20 -1.23
N ASP A 91 1.50 12.21 -0.88
CA ASP A 91 1.98 13.58 -0.78
C ASP A 91 3.08 13.72 0.29
N LYS A 92 2.93 13.01 1.41
CA LYS A 92 3.88 13.02 2.52
C LYS A 92 5.18 12.25 2.22
N PHE A 93 5.10 11.10 1.56
CA PHE A 93 6.23 10.16 1.47
C PHE A 93 6.83 10.04 0.06
N CYS A 94 6.03 10.30 -0.98
CA CYS A 94 6.41 10.18 -2.39
C CYS A 94 6.68 11.54 -3.05
N GLY A 95 6.46 12.66 -2.36
CA GLY A 95 6.88 13.99 -2.81
C GLY A 95 8.40 14.06 -3.04
N LYS A 96 8.81 14.90 -4.02
CA LYS A 96 10.18 15.02 -4.56
C LYS A 96 11.26 14.67 -3.51
N PRO A 97 12.17 13.73 -3.82
CA PRO A 97 13.31 13.47 -2.94
C PRO A 97 14.05 14.78 -2.70
N ALA A 98 14.34 15.10 -1.43
CA ALA A 98 15.44 16.03 -1.15
C ALA A 98 16.68 15.51 -1.90
N PRO A 99 17.45 16.37 -2.58
CA PRO A 99 18.59 15.94 -3.38
C PRO A 99 19.52 15.12 -2.50
N ALA A 100 19.81 13.89 -2.92
CA ALA A 100 20.79 13.04 -2.27
C ALA A 100 22.14 13.75 -2.36
N THR A 101 22.64 14.23 -1.23
CA THR A 101 24.01 14.74 -1.10
C THR A 101 24.95 13.59 -1.44
N ARG A 102 25.83 13.83 -2.42
CA ARG A 102 26.85 12.90 -2.92
C ARG A 102 27.85 12.50 -1.84
#